data_AF-A0A9E0Y759-F1
#
_entry.id   AF-A0A9E0Y759-F1
#
_cell.length_a   1.000
_cell.length_b   1.000
_cell.length_c   1.000
_cell.angle_alpha   90.00
_cell.angle_beta   90.00
_cell.angle_gamma   90.00
#
_symmetry.space_group_name_H-M   'P 1'
#
loop_
_entity.id
_entity.type
_entity.pdbx_description
1 polymer ?
#
loop_
_entity_poly.entity_id
_entity_poly.type
_entity_poly.pdbx_seq_one_letter_code
_entity_poly.pdbx_strand_id
1 'polypeptide(L)'
;MFWKTTHEDLDGKINRLESTVNSSSHWFGYDSFKIKDAIELCKEIQEDFKKNIRYPSKSQRDEAWQKFFDLREDVYRIKREAAEHQSEKHYREIDHHLNDAYFYNWEDEIGDVLTLGLMQTKKETMVWKGKQLREAGRLLKEHKHEMIAKHKNEIHERIISTREEHDKFWLRYREYQEEKQELYEKKKKAWEEGQIRREQAKERIQANIDKNRVSLRKAEDALERQKQRRSDLEDQISSAWSDSFRERAEGWLDECNYKISDIEDSISRLESWIQEGEDKLNSFY
;
A
#
# COMPACT_ATOMS: atom_id res chain seq x y z
N MET A 1 55.14 -58.57 -13.24
CA MET A 1 54.06 -59.57 -13.35
C MET A 1 52.75 -58.82 -13.54
N PHE A 2 52.17 -58.88 -14.74
CA PHE A 2 50.83 -58.33 -14.98
C PHE A 2 49.81 -59.36 -14.50
N TRP A 3 49.12 -59.07 -13.40
CA TRP A 3 47.98 -59.86 -12.95
C TRP A 3 46.92 -59.81 -14.06
N LYS A 4 46.68 -60.93 -14.75
CA LYS A 4 45.57 -61.04 -15.70
C LYS A 4 44.29 -61.21 -14.89
N THR A 5 43.38 -60.26 -14.97
CA THR A 5 42.02 -60.38 -14.44
C THR A 5 41.38 -61.65 -14.99
N THR A 6 40.93 -62.52 -14.09
CA THR A 6 40.26 -63.77 -14.42
C THR A 6 38.74 -63.56 -14.51
N HIS A 7 38.02 -64.52 -15.10
CA HIS A 7 36.56 -64.51 -15.11
C HIS A 7 35.97 -64.57 -13.68
N GLU A 8 36.63 -65.27 -12.75
CA GLU A 8 36.26 -65.33 -11.33
C GLU A 8 36.34 -63.95 -10.65
N ASP A 9 37.37 -63.15 -10.98
CA ASP A 9 37.50 -61.77 -10.48
C ASP A 9 36.34 -60.89 -10.97
N LEU A 10 35.93 -61.05 -12.23
CA LEU A 10 34.82 -60.31 -12.82
C LEU A 10 33.48 -60.70 -12.17
N ASP A 11 33.21 -61.99 -12.00
CA ASP A 11 32.01 -62.47 -11.32
C ASP A 11 31.98 -62.02 -9.85
N GLY A 12 33.14 -61.97 -9.19
CA GLY A 12 33.30 -61.39 -7.86
C GLY A 12 32.89 -59.91 -7.80
N LYS A 13 33.27 -59.11 -8.80
CA LYS A 13 32.82 -57.71 -8.91
C LYS A 13 31.33 -57.59 -9.15
N ILE A 14 30.75 -58.45 -10.00
CA ILE A 14 29.30 -58.48 -10.27
C ILE A 14 28.53 -58.83 -8.99
N ASN A 15 28.99 -59.81 -8.22
CA ASN A 15 28.36 -60.20 -6.95
C ASN A 15 28.51 -59.10 -5.89
N ARG A 16 29.62 -58.35 -5.88
CA ARG A 16 29.77 -57.16 -5.04
C ARG A 16 28.80 -56.05 -5.43
N LEU A 17 28.60 -55.82 -6.74
CA LEU A 17 27.62 -54.88 -7.25
C LEU A 17 26.20 -55.30 -6.83
N GLU A 18 25.86 -56.57 -7.01
CA GLU A 18 24.59 -57.16 -6.57
C GLU A 18 24.36 -56.97 -5.07
N SER A 19 25.36 -57.26 -4.22
CA SER A 19 25.25 -57.02 -2.78
C SER A 19 25.03 -55.54 -2.46
N THR A 20 25.64 -54.63 -3.23
CA THR A 20 25.50 -53.18 -3.07
C THR A 20 24.09 -52.74 -3.45
N VAL A 21 23.55 -53.25 -4.56
CA VAL A 21 22.18 -52.99 -5.03
C VAL A 21 21.15 -53.62 -4.09
N ASN A 22 21.34 -54.84 -3.60
CA ASN A 22 20.37 -55.46 -2.69
C ASN A 22 20.33 -54.78 -1.32
N SER A 23 21.48 -54.30 -0.85
CA SER A 23 21.57 -53.46 0.36
C SER A 23 20.96 -52.06 0.16
N SER A 24 20.57 -51.69 -1.07
CA SER A 24 19.97 -50.41 -1.41
C SER A 24 18.47 -50.28 -1.15
N SER A 25 17.80 -51.41 -0.93
CA SER A 25 16.37 -51.48 -0.59
C SER A 25 16.00 -50.65 0.66
N HIS A 26 16.97 -50.24 1.49
CA HIS A 26 16.81 -49.40 2.68
C HIS A 26 17.36 -47.96 2.52
N TRP A 27 17.69 -47.51 1.31
CA TRP A 27 18.32 -46.20 1.07
C TRP A 27 17.39 -44.97 1.17
N PHE A 28 16.22 -45.08 1.80
CA PHE A 28 15.34 -43.93 2.13
C PHE A 28 15.94 -43.03 3.25
N GLY A 29 17.20 -42.61 3.05
CA GLY A 29 18.03 -41.77 3.91
C GLY A 29 19.39 -41.43 3.25
N TYR A 30 19.42 -41.47 1.92
CA TYR A 30 20.55 -41.51 0.97
C TYR A 30 21.95 -41.02 1.42
N ASP A 31 22.86 -41.98 1.50
CA ASP A 31 24.31 -41.76 1.47
C ASP A 31 24.77 -41.68 -0.01
N SER A 32 24.92 -40.45 -0.52
CA SER A 32 25.29 -40.17 -1.92
C SER A 32 26.60 -40.85 -2.34
N PHE A 33 27.46 -41.18 -1.38
CA PHE A 33 28.72 -41.87 -1.60
C PHE A 33 28.51 -43.31 -2.11
N LYS A 34 27.51 -44.04 -1.61
CA LYS A 34 27.28 -45.46 -2.00
C LYS A 34 26.82 -45.61 -3.45
N ILE A 35 26.00 -44.67 -3.95
CA ILE A 35 25.57 -44.65 -5.36
C ILE A 35 26.76 -44.35 -6.27
N LYS A 36 27.63 -43.42 -5.87
CA LYS A 36 28.83 -43.07 -6.65
C LYS A 36 29.78 -44.26 -6.79
N ASP A 37 29.99 -45.00 -5.69
CA ASP A 37 30.83 -46.19 -5.68
C ASP A 37 30.25 -47.31 -6.55
N ALA A 38 28.93 -47.52 -6.50
CA ALA A 38 28.25 -48.48 -7.37
C ALA A 38 28.40 -48.12 -8.87
N ILE A 39 28.32 -46.84 -9.21
CA ILE A 39 28.51 -46.36 -10.59
C ILE A 39 29.96 -46.58 -11.05
N GLU A 40 30.94 -46.32 -10.19
CA GLU A 40 32.34 -46.56 -10.52
C GLU A 40 32.61 -48.05 -10.73
N LEU A 41 32.06 -48.90 -9.86
CA LEU A 41 32.12 -50.36 -10.02
C LEU A 41 31.47 -50.83 -11.33
N CYS A 42 30.35 -50.22 -11.74
CA CYS A 42 29.75 -50.48 -13.05
C CYS A 42 30.69 -50.15 -14.22
N LYS A 43 31.46 -49.04 -14.13
CA LYS A 43 32.43 -48.68 -15.16
C LYS A 43 33.59 -49.67 -15.20
N GLU A 44 34.10 -50.09 -14.03
CA GLU A 44 35.17 -51.09 -13.96
C GLU A 44 34.75 -52.42 -14.60
N ILE A 45 33.57 -52.93 -14.24
CA ILE A 45 33.01 -54.17 -14.80
C ILE A 45 32.86 -54.05 -16.31
N GLN A 46 32.33 -52.91 -16.80
CA GLN A 46 32.19 -52.63 -18.23
C GLN A 46 33.54 -52.65 -18.96
N GLU A 47 34.59 -52.06 -18.39
CA GLU A 47 35.94 -52.09 -18.97
C GLU A 47 36.54 -53.49 -18.96
N ASP A 48 36.29 -54.28 -17.93
CA ASP A 48 36.77 -55.67 -17.85
C ASP A 48 36.09 -56.57 -18.89
N PHE A 49 34.79 -56.38 -19.17
CA PHE A 49 34.12 -57.04 -20.29
C PHE A 49 34.71 -56.64 -21.66
N LYS A 50 35.14 -55.37 -21.84
CA LYS A 50 35.77 -54.89 -23.09
C LYS A 50 37.15 -55.53 -23.34
N LYS A 51 37.88 -55.89 -22.28
CA LYS A 51 39.20 -56.56 -22.39
C LYS A 51 39.13 -58.01 -22.87
N ASN A 52 37.93 -58.52 -23.19
CA ASN A 52 37.68 -59.86 -23.72
C ASN A 52 38.18 -60.98 -22.79
N ILE A 53 37.82 -60.89 -21.51
CA ILE A 53 38.09 -61.94 -20.51
C ILE A 53 37.45 -63.26 -20.99
N ARG A 54 38.25 -64.33 -20.99
CA ARG A 54 37.84 -65.64 -21.51
C ARG A 54 37.08 -66.41 -20.43
N TYR A 55 35.77 -66.51 -20.61
CA TYR A 55 34.92 -67.42 -19.84
C TYR A 55 35.07 -68.87 -20.34
N PRO A 56 34.76 -69.88 -19.50
CA PRO A 56 34.85 -71.29 -19.88
C PRO A 56 33.89 -71.66 -21.02
N SER A 57 32.73 -70.99 -21.08
CA SER A 57 31.75 -71.14 -22.16
C SER A 57 31.16 -69.79 -22.55
N LYS A 58 30.60 -69.73 -23.77
CA LYS A 58 29.86 -68.56 -24.24
C LYS A 58 28.61 -68.31 -23.38
N SER A 59 27.89 -69.36 -23.01
CA SER A 59 26.66 -69.27 -22.18
C SER A 59 26.94 -68.55 -20.86
N GLN A 60 27.99 -68.95 -20.14
CA GLN A 60 28.34 -68.33 -18.86
C GLN A 60 28.71 -66.87 -19.00
N ARG A 61 29.39 -66.49 -20.08
CA ARG A 61 29.70 -65.08 -20.36
C ARG A 61 28.43 -64.27 -20.60
N ASP A 62 27.49 -64.82 -21.37
CA ASP A 62 26.24 -64.16 -21.73
C ASP A 62 25.33 -64.03 -20.47
N GLU A 63 25.31 -65.03 -19.59
CA GLU A 63 24.64 -64.99 -18.28
C GLU A 63 25.23 -63.91 -17.36
N ALA A 64 26.56 -63.87 -17.22
CA ALA A 64 27.25 -62.86 -16.41
C ALA A 64 27.01 -61.44 -16.97
N TRP A 65 27.01 -61.31 -18.30
CA TRP A 65 26.72 -60.04 -18.97
C TRP A 65 25.28 -59.58 -18.72
N GLN A 66 24.30 -60.48 -18.85
CA GLN A 66 22.90 -60.16 -18.57
C GLN A 66 22.70 -59.74 -17.12
N LYS A 67 23.27 -60.50 -16.17
CA LYS A 67 23.23 -60.16 -14.75
C LYS A 67 23.82 -58.78 -14.47
N PHE A 68 24.98 -58.48 -15.04
CA PHE A 68 25.59 -57.15 -14.93
C PHE A 68 24.71 -56.05 -15.54
N PHE A 69 24.13 -56.30 -16.72
CA PHE A 69 23.27 -55.34 -17.40
C PHE A 69 22.06 -54.97 -16.55
N ASP A 70 21.37 -55.97 -15.99
CA ASP A 70 20.20 -55.78 -15.13
C ASP A 70 20.57 -54.99 -13.86
N LEU A 71 21.67 -55.37 -13.18
CA LEU A 71 22.17 -54.66 -12.01
C LEU A 71 22.56 -53.21 -12.32
N ARG A 72 23.14 -52.96 -13.50
CA ARG A 72 23.49 -51.61 -13.93
C ARG A 72 22.24 -50.77 -14.15
N GLU A 73 21.20 -51.32 -14.77
CA GLU A 73 19.91 -50.64 -14.91
C GLU A 73 19.31 -50.30 -13.54
N ASP A 74 19.35 -51.24 -12.59
CA ASP A 74 18.90 -51.02 -11.21
C ASP A 74 19.65 -49.86 -10.54
N VAL A 75 20.99 -49.81 -10.66
CA VAL A 75 21.79 -48.71 -10.11
C VAL A 75 21.37 -47.36 -10.68
N TYR A 76 21.15 -47.28 -12.00
CA TYR A 76 20.71 -46.02 -12.62
C TYR A 76 19.26 -45.66 -12.29
N ARG A 77 18.38 -46.65 -12.08
CA ARG A 77 17.02 -46.45 -11.57
C ARG A 77 17.07 -45.87 -10.16
N ILE A 78 17.79 -46.49 -9.24
CA ILE A 78 17.96 -46.03 -7.85
C ILE A 78 18.55 -44.61 -7.81
N LYS A 79 19.56 -44.32 -8.65
CA LYS A 79 20.12 -42.96 -8.78
C LYS A 79 19.07 -41.93 -9.18
N ARG A 80 18.21 -42.28 -10.15
CA ARG A 80 17.15 -41.39 -10.64
C ARG A 80 16.11 -41.15 -9.55
N GLU A 81 15.65 -42.21 -8.89
CA GLU A 81 14.71 -42.14 -7.77
C GLU A 81 15.27 -41.31 -6.60
N ALA A 82 16.56 -41.47 -6.29
CA ALA A 82 17.25 -40.67 -5.27
C ALA A 82 17.27 -39.17 -5.62
N ALA A 83 17.60 -38.84 -6.88
CA ALA A 83 17.61 -37.46 -7.36
C ALA A 83 16.21 -36.86 -7.41
N GLU A 84 15.20 -37.64 -7.78
CA GLU A 84 13.80 -37.22 -7.77
C GLU A 84 13.29 -36.99 -6.35
N HIS A 85 13.59 -37.88 -5.41
CA HIS A 85 13.23 -37.73 -4.00
C HIS A 85 13.91 -36.51 -3.35
N GLN A 86 15.20 -36.31 -3.60
CA GLN A 86 15.92 -35.11 -3.13
C GLN A 86 15.33 -33.84 -3.76
N SER A 87 15.04 -33.88 -5.06
CA SER A 87 14.41 -32.76 -5.75
C SER A 87 13.01 -32.46 -5.22
N GLU A 88 12.24 -33.47 -4.85
CA GLU A 88 10.89 -33.35 -4.27
C GLU A 88 10.95 -32.73 -2.87
N LYS A 89 11.95 -33.11 -2.06
CA LYS A 89 12.17 -32.50 -0.74
C LYS A 89 12.40 -30.99 -0.88
N HIS A 90 13.33 -30.59 -1.75
CA HIS A 90 13.63 -29.18 -2.02
C HIS A 90 12.43 -28.45 -2.62
N TYR A 91 11.70 -29.11 -3.54
CA TYR A 91 10.47 -28.58 -4.11
C TYR A 91 9.49 -28.22 -3.01
N ARG A 92 9.16 -29.15 -2.10
CA ARG A 92 8.19 -28.93 -1.02
C ARG A 92 8.60 -27.84 -0.04
N GLU A 93 9.89 -27.76 0.28
CA GLU A 93 10.42 -26.71 1.17
C GLU A 93 10.25 -25.33 0.54
N ILE A 94 10.65 -25.16 -0.72
CA ILE A 94 10.45 -23.91 -1.45
C ILE A 94 8.95 -23.62 -1.59
N ASP A 95 8.16 -24.65 -1.89
CA ASP A 95 6.73 -24.52 -2.11
C ASP A 95 5.97 -24.08 -0.87
N HIS A 96 6.41 -24.52 0.30
CA HIS A 96 5.85 -24.07 1.57
C HIS A 96 5.98 -22.54 1.73
N HIS A 97 7.15 -21.98 1.45
CA HIS A 97 7.35 -20.53 1.44
C HIS A 97 6.50 -19.82 0.38
N LEU A 98 6.30 -20.46 -0.78
CA LEU A 98 5.43 -19.92 -1.82
C LEU A 98 3.96 -19.96 -1.43
N ASN A 99 3.49 -21.01 -0.77
CA ASN A 99 2.11 -21.11 -0.27
C ASN A 99 1.83 -20.04 0.79
N ASP A 100 2.79 -19.79 1.68
CA ASP A 100 2.73 -18.70 2.66
C ASP A 100 2.74 -17.31 1.98
N ALA A 101 3.46 -17.18 0.87
CA ALA A 101 3.46 -15.98 0.04
C ALA A 101 2.21 -15.88 -0.86
N TYR A 102 1.54 -16.99 -1.14
CA TYR A 102 0.47 -17.09 -2.13
C TYR A 102 -0.78 -16.35 -1.68
N PHE A 103 -1.55 -15.87 -2.64
CA PHE A 103 -2.76 -15.09 -2.42
C PHE A 103 -3.99 -15.91 -2.80
N TYR A 104 -4.91 -16.09 -1.86
CA TYR A 104 -6.30 -16.35 -2.21
C TYR A 104 -7.01 -15.02 -2.41
N ASN A 105 -7.58 -14.82 -3.60
CA ASN A 105 -8.51 -13.77 -4.03
C ASN A 105 -8.54 -12.50 -3.16
N TRP A 106 -7.71 -11.54 -3.55
CA TRP A 106 -7.74 -10.17 -3.04
C TRP A 106 -8.74 -9.27 -3.78
N GLU A 107 -9.22 -9.71 -4.95
CA GLU A 107 -10.16 -8.95 -5.78
C GLU A 107 -11.56 -8.85 -5.14
N ASP A 108 -11.96 -9.83 -4.32
CA ASP A 108 -13.24 -9.81 -3.61
C ASP A 108 -13.24 -8.90 -2.37
N GLU A 109 -12.07 -8.59 -1.79
CA GLU A 109 -11.98 -7.81 -0.54
C GLU A 109 -11.65 -6.32 -0.73
N ILE A 110 -11.16 -5.90 -1.89
CA ILE A 110 -10.91 -4.46 -2.13
C ILE A 110 -12.21 -3.69 -2.36
N GLY A 111 -13.26 -4.35 -2.84
CA GLY A 111 -14.59 -3.76 -2.99
C GLY A 111 -15.19 -3.23 -1.69
N ASP A 112 -14.90 -3.89 -0.54
CA ASP A 112 -15.48 -3.55 0.77
C ASP A 112 -14.54 -2.77 1.71
N VAL A 113 -13.24 -2.68 1.40
CA VAL A 113 -12.18 -2.21 2.31
C VAL A 113 -11.78 -0.73 2.06
N LEU A 114 -12.74 0.11 1.70
CA LEU A 114 -12.60 1.57 1.84
C LEU A 114 -12.75 2.04 3.31
N THR A 115 -12.90 1.11 4.26
CA THR A 115 -13.06 1.34 5.71
C THR A 115 -11.72 1.37 6.45
N LEU A 116 -11.02 2.52 6.37
CA LEU A 116 -10.25 3.25 7.42
C LEU A 116 -9.30 2.56 8.42
N GLY A 117 -9.13 1.24 8.48
CA GLY A 117 -8.24 0.55 9.44
C GLY A 117 -7.64 -0.77 8.96
N LEU A 118 -8.24 -1.41 7.96
CA LEU A 118 -7.81 -2.73 7.46
C LEU A 118 -6.60 -2.68 6.50
N MET A 119 -6.17 -1.51 6.04
CA MET A 119 -5.03 -1.41 5.10
C MET A 119 -3.65 -1.47 5.77
N GLN A 120 -3.50 -1.03 7.03
CA GLN A 120 -2.19 -1.11 7.71
C GLN A 120 -1.80 -2.56 8.00
N THR A 121 -2.74 -3.37 8.48
CA THR A 121 -2.57 -4.82 8.65
C THR A 121 -2.30 -5.52 7.32
N LYS A 122 -2.89 -5.04 6.20
CA LYS A 122 -2.59 -5.54 4.85
C LYS A 122 -1.16 -5.18 4.39
N LYS A 123 -0.65 -3.98 4.64
CA LYS A 123 0.76 -3.61 4.30
C LYS A 123 1.77 -4.50 5.01
N GLU A 124 1.62 -4.70 6.32
CA GLU A 124 2.54 -5.52 7.11
C GLU A 124 2.55 -6.98 6.64
N THR A 125 1.36 -7.52 6.36
CA THR A 125 1.20 -8.84 5.75
C THR A 125 1.95 -8.92 4.42
N MET A 126 1.85 -7.90 3.56
CA MET A 126 2.57 -7.88 2.27
C MET A 126 4.09 -7.74 2.41
N VAL A 127 4.57 -7.04 3.44
CA VAL A 127 6.00 -7.02 3.75
C VAL A 127 6.47 -8.41 4.18
N TRP A 128 5.70 -9.11 5.01
CA TRP A 128 6.01 -10.48 5.44
C TRP A 128 6.00 -11.47 4.26
N LYS A 129 4.98 -11.42 3.41
CA LYS A 129 4.93 -12.23 2.17
C LYS A 129 6.12 -11.96 1.25
N GLY A 130 6.54 -10.69 1.14
CA GLY A 130 7.76 -10.32 0.41
C GLY A 130 9.05 -10.88 1.03
N LYS A 131 9.07 -11.22 2.33
CA LYS A 131 10.18 -11.98 2.93
C LYS A 131 10.12 -13.45 2.52
N GLN A 132 8.94 -14.07 2.56
CA GLN A 132 8.75 -15.47 2.14
C GLN A 132 9.12 -15.69 0.67
N LEU A 133 8.68 -14.79 -0.22
CA LEU A 133 9.03 -14.84 -1.64
C LEU A 133 10.55 -14.72 -1.89
N ARG A 134 11.24 -13.90 -1.09
CA ARG A 134 12.71 -13.79 -1.15
C ARG A 134 13.38 -15.07 -0.68
N GLU A 135 12.86 -15.68 0.38
CA GLU A 135 13.39 -16.92 0.92
C GLU A 135 13.21 -18.08 -0.06
N ALA A 136 12.03 -18.21 -0.69
CA ALA A 136 11.78 -19.16 -1.77
C ALA A 136 12.80 -18.98 -2.93
N GLY A 137 13.05 -17.74 -3.35
CA GLY A 137 14.06 -17.43 -4.37
C GLY A 137 15.49 -17.78 -3.94
N ARG A 138 15.83 -17.59 -2.66
CA ARG A 138 17.13 -17.96 -2.09
C ARG A 138 17.32 -19.48 -2.12
N LEU A 139 16.34 -20.22 -1.63
CA LEU A 139 16.36 -21.69 -1.58
C LEU A 139 16.39 -22.30 -2.99
N LEU A 140 15.63 -21.76 -3.95
CA LEU A 140 15.73 -22.19 -5.35
C LEU A 140 17.15 -21.99 -5.88
N LYS A 141 17.77 -20.83 -5.63
CA LYS A 141 19.14 -20.55 -6.09
C LYS A 141 20.15 -21.53 -5.50
N GLU A 142 19.99 -21.89 -4.23
CA GLU A 142 20.85 -22.83 -3.51
C GLU A 142 20.68 -24.25 -4.05
N HIS A 143 19.45 -24.77 -4.09
CA HIS A 143 19.17 -26.18 -4.38
C HIS A 143 18.91 -26.50 -5.86
N LYS A 144 18.87 -25.51 -6.76
CA LYS A 144 18.56 -25.73 -8.19
C LYS A 144 19.46 -26.77 -8.88
N HIS A 145 20.66 -27.03 -8.40
CA HIS A 145 21.57 -27.98 -9.03
C HIS A 145 21.26 -29.44 -8.64
N GLU A 146 20.60 -29.64 -7.51
CA GLU A 146 20.12 -30.94 -7.01
C GLU A 146 18.70 -31.27 -7.49
N MET A 147 17.99 -30.28 -8.02
CA MET A 147 16.62 -30.47 -8.51
C MET A 147 16.58 -31.05 -9.92
N ILE A 148 15.50 -31.75 -10.25
CA ILE A 148 15.17 -32.15 -11.63
C ILE A 148 14.57 -30.96 -12.40
N ALA A 149 14.64 -30.99 -13.73
CA ALA A 149 14.22 -29.86 -14.58
C ALA A 149 12.75 -29.48 -14.38
N LYS A 150 11.86 -30.47 -14.24
CA LYS A 150 10.42 -30.26 -13.99
C LYS A 150 10.18 -29.39 -12.75
N HIS A 151 10.70 -29.81 -11.60
CA HIS A 151 10.53 -29.09 -10.33
C HIS A 151 11.13 -27.68 -10.34
N LYS A 152 12.25 -27.47 -11.04
CA LYS A 152 12.83 -26.12 -11.20
C LYS A 152 11.89 -25.19 -11.96
N ASN A 153 11.34 -25.67 -13.07
CA ASN A 153 10.48 -24.86 -13.92
C ASN A 153 9.19 -24.50 -13.19
N GLU A 154 8.53 -25.47 -12.55
CA GLU A 154 7.30 -25.24 -11.78
C GLU A 154 7.50 -24.22 -10.64
N ILE A 155 8.55 -24.38 -9.83
CA ILE A 155 8.86 -23.43 -8.74
C ILE A 155 9.22 -22.04 -9.28
N HIS A 156 9.98 -21.98 -10.38
CA HIS A 156 10.34 -20.71 -11.00
C HIS A 156 9.11 -19.96 -11.53
N GLU A 157 8.20 -20.65 -12.22
CA GLU A 157 6.93 -20.09 -12.69
C GLU A 157 6.07 -19.61 -11.52
N ARG A 158 5.97 -20.39 -10.44
CA ARG A 158 5.24 -19.98 -9.23
C ARG A 158 5.86 -18.75 -8.54
N ILE A 159 7.19 -18.65 -8.49
CA ILE A 159 7.88 -17.45 -7.97
C ILE A 159 7.53 -16.23 -8.81
N ILE A 160 7.53 -16.35 -10.14
CA ILE A 160 7.18 -15.24 -11.04
C ILE A 160 5.73 -14.81 -10.81
N SER A 161 4.78 -15.75 -10.85
CA SER A 161 3.36 -15.45 -10.64
C SER A 161 3.10 -14.79 -9.28
N THR A 162 3.69 -15.31 -8.21
CA THR A 162 3.56 -14.72 -6.86
C THR A 162 4.17 -13.32 -6.79
N ARG A 163 5.29 -13.08 -7.51
CA ARG A 163 5.91 -11.75 -7.60
C ARG A 163 5.03 -10.76 -8.34
N GLU A 164 4.44 -11.15 -9.45
CA GLU A 164 3.55 -10.28 -10.22
C GLU A 164 2.34 -9.84 -9.38
N GLU A 165 1.76 -10.75 -8.60
CA GLU A 165 0.67 -10.41 -7.67
C GLU A 165 1.13 -9.46 -6.57
N HIS A 166 2.32 -9.70 -6.00
CA HIS A 166 2.92 -8.82 -4.99
C HIS A 166 3.18 -7.42 -5.54
N ASP A 167 3.71 -7.31 -6.75
CA ASP A 167 3.99 -6.04 -7.42
C ASP A 167 2.69 -5.29 -7.76
N LYS A 168 1.65 -6.00 -8.22
CA LYS A 168 0.31 -5.44 -8.45
C LYS A 168 -0.28 -4.82 -7.17
N PHE A 169 -0.14 -5.50 -6.03
CA PHE A 169 -0.56 -4.95 -4.75
C PHE A 169 0.16 -3.62 -4.46
N TRP A 170 1.49 -3.58 -4.58
CA TRP A 170 2.25 -2.37 -4.27
C TRP A 170 1.96 -1.21 -5.20
N LEU A 171 1.66 -1.49 -6.47
CA LEU A 171 1.20 -0.47 -7.42
C LEU A 171 -0.10 0.16 -6.93
N ARG A 172 -1.13 -0.65 -6.68
CA ARG A 172 -2.44 -0.15 -6.18
C ARG A 172 -2.31 0.54 -4.82
N TYR A 173 -1.45 0.03 -3.93
CA TYR A 173 -1.21 0.66 -2.64
C TYR A 173 -0.61 2.06 -2.79
N ARG A 174 0.34 2.26 -3.72
CA ARG A 174 0.91 3.58 -4.00
C ARG A 174 -0.14 4.54 -4.57
N GLU A 175 -0.90 4.11 -5.57
CA GLU A 175 -2.00 4.88 -6.17
C GLU A 175 -2.99 5.35 -5.09
N TYR A 176 -3.40 4.45 -4.19
CA TYR A 176 -4.27 4.80 -3.07
C TYR A 176 -3.66 5.83 -2.11
N GLN A 177 -2.35 5.74 -1.80
CA GLN A 177 -1.70 6.74 -0.93
C GLN A 177 -1.66 8.12 -1.59
N GLU A 178 -1.40 8.17 -2.90
CA GLU A 178 -1.40 9.40 -3.69
C GLU A 178 -2.80 10.03 -3.70
N GLU A 179 -3.85 9.27 -4.01
CA GLU A 179 -5.24 9.75 -3.97
C GLU A 179 -5.63 10.29 -2.59
N LYS A 180 -5.25 9.58 -1.52
CA LYS A 180 -5.51 10.00 -0.15
C LYS A 180 -4.80 11.32 0.18
N GLN A 181 -3.56 11.47 -0.26
CA GLN A 181 -2.79 12.69 -0.08
C GLN A 181 -3.41 13.86 -0.84
N GLU A 182 -3.81 13.66 -2.09
CA GLU A 182 -4.50 14.70 -2.88
C GLU A 182 -5.82 15.14 -2.23
N LEU A 183 -6.61 14.19 -1.72
CA LEU A 183 -7.86 14.50 -1.02
C LEU A 183 -7.60 15.31 0.25
N TYR A 184 -6.54 14.99 0.99
CA TYR A 184 -6.13 15.75 2.16
C TYR A 184 -5.72 17.18 1.78
N GLU A 185 -4.91 17.34 0.74
CA GLU A 185 -4.46 18.65 0.26
C GLU A 185 -5.63 19.50 -0.26
N LYS A 186 -6.56 18.90 -1.01
CA LYS A 186 -7.80 19.56 -1.46
C LYS A 186 -8.63 20.05 -0.27
N LYS A 187 -8.82 19.21 0.75
CA LYS A 187 -9.54 19.58 1.98
C LYS A 187 -8.83 20.69 2.76
N LYS A 188 -7.51 20.60 2.88
CA LYS A 188 -6.69 21.63 3.55
C LYS A 188 -6.82 22.98 2.83
N LYS A 189 -6.67 22.99 1.51
CA LYS A 189 -6.81 24.20 0.70
C LYS A 189 -8.21 24.82 0.81
N ALA A 190 -9.26 23.99 0.73
CA ALA A 190 -10.63 24.46 0.89
C ALA A 190 -10.89 25.06 2.28
N TRP A 191 -10.28 24.47 3.31
CA TRP A 191 -10.35 25.01 4.68
C TRP A 191 -9.61 26.36 4.78
N GLU A 192 -8.40 26.48 4.24
CA GLU A 192 -7.63 27.73 4.21
C GLU A 192 -8.36 28.85 3.44
N GLU A 193 -8.92 28.53 2.27
CA GLU A 193 -9.77 29.47 1.51
C GLU A 193 -11.01 29.88 2.30
N GLY A 194 -11.60 28.94 3.04
CA GLY A 194 -12.71 29.21 3.96
C GLY A 194 -12.33 30.20 5.07
N GLN A 195 -11.14 30.07 5.65
CA GLN A 195 -10.64 31.02 6.65
C GLN A 195 -10.44 32.41 6.05
N ILE A 196 -9.83 32.51 4.87
CA ILE A 196 -9.62 33.79 4.18
C ILE A 196 -10.97 34.47 3.91
N ARG A 197 -11.97 33.74 3.40
CA ARG A 197 -13.31 34.29 3.16
C ARG A 197 -13.99 34.74 4.45
N ARG A 198 -13.81 34.00 5.54
CA ARG A 198 -14.33 34.36 6.87
C ARG A 198 -13.70 35.67 7.35
N GLU A 199 -12.39 35.84 7.18
CA GLU A 199 -11.69 37.07 7.58
C GLU A 199 -12.12 38.27 6.73
N GLN A 200 -12.18 38.10 5.40
CA GLN A 200 -12.69 39.15 4.51
C GLN A 200 -14.15 39.55 4.84
N ALA A 201 -14.98 38.60 5.27
CA ALA A 201 -16.34 38.91 5.71
C ALA A 201 -16.33 39.75 7.00
N LYS A 202 -15.47 39.41 7.98
CA LYS A 202 -15.28 40.22 9.19
C LYS A 202 -14.82 41.64 8.87
N GLU A 203 -13.80 41.79 8.02
CA GLU A 203 -13.27 43.10 7.61
C GLU A 203 -14.36 43.98 6.96
N ARG A 204 -15.19 43.39 6.08
CA ARG A 204 -16.31 44.11 5.45
C ARG A 204 -17.36 44.55 6.46
N ILE A 205 -17.71 43.69 7.42
CA ILE A 205 -18.68 44.05 8.47
C ILE A 205 -18.10 45.16 9.34
N GLN A 206 -16.83 45.06 9.75
CA GLN A 206 -16.16 46.10 10.54
C GLN A 206 -16.12 47.45 9.80
N ALA A 207 -15.74 47.45 8.52
CA ALA A 207 -15.72 48.67 7.71
C ALA A 207 -17.12 49.32 7.59
N ASN A 208 -18.18 48.52 7.49
CA ASN A 208 -19.56 49.03 7.47
C ASN A 208 -19.97 49.63 8.83
N ILE A 209 -19.61 48.98 9.94
CA ILE A 209 -19.84 49.52 11.29
C ILE A 209 -19.14 50.86 11.45
N ASP A 210 -17.87 50.95 11.06
CA ASP A 210 -17.09 52.19 11.17
C ASP A 210 -17.70 53.32 10.33
N LYS A 211 -18.14 53.01 9.10
CA LYS A 211 -18.84 53.98 8.24
C LYS A 211 -20.17 54.44 8.85
N ASN A 212 -20.93 53.53 9.45
CA ASN A 212 -22.18 53.85 10.11
C ASN A 212 -21.94 54.70 11.37
N ARG A 213 -20.90 54.41 12.17
CA ARG A 213 -20.50 55.22 13.33
C ARG A 213 -20.11 56.64 12.94
N VAL A 214 -19.39 56.82 11.83
CA VAL A 214 -19.08 58.17 11.31
C VAL A 214 -20.35 58.90 10.86
N SER A 215 -21.28 58.21 10.21
CA SER A 215 -22.57 58.78 9.79
C SER A 215 -23.44 59.15 10.99
N LEU A 216 -23.44 58.33 12.04
CA LEU A 216 -24.16 58.54 13.29
C LEU A 216 -23.70 59.84 13.95
N ARG A 217 -22.38 60.00 14.14
CA ARG A 217 -21.81 61.25 14.70
C ARG A 217 -22.23 62.49 13.92
N LYS A 218 -22.20 62.44 12.59
CA LYS A 218 -22.64 63.57 11.74
C LYS A 218 -24.13 63.87 11.89
N ALA A 219 -24.95 62.84 12.06
CA ALA A 219 -26.39 62.99 12.29
C ALA A 219 -26.66 63.58 13.68
N GLU A 220 -25.93 63.14 14.71
CA GLU A 220 -25.98 63.71 16.06
C GLU A 220 -25.56 65.20 16.07
N ASP A 221 -24.45 65.56 15.41
CA ASP A 221 -24.02 66.96 15.25
C ASP A 221 -25.05 67.81 14.48
N ALA A 222 -25.75 67.21 13.50
CA ALA A 222 -26.83 67.88 12.77
C ALA A 222 -28.07 68.07 13.66
N LEU A 223 -28.41 67.06 14.45
CA LEU A 223 -29.52 67.09 15.41
C LEU A 223 -29.31 68.18 16.46
N GLU A 224 -28.11 68.26 17.04
CA GLU A 224 -27.76 69.28 18.03
C GLU A 224 -27.93 70.69 17.47
N ARG A 225 -27.44 70.94 16.24
CA ARG A 225 -27.62 72.22 15.56
C ARG A 225 -29.09 72.57 15.30
N GLN A 226 -29.92 71.59 14.93
CA GLN A 226 -31.36 71.84 14.75
C GLN A 226 -32.06 72.07 16.09
N LYS A 227 -31.69 71.35 17.15
CA LYS A 227 -32.23 71.56 18.51
C LYS A 227 -31.87 72.96 19.03
N GLN A 228 -30.65 73.43 18.80
CA GLN A 228 -30.26 74.81 19.11
C GLN A 228 -31.09 75.82 18.31
N ARG A 229 -31.22 75.62 16.99
CA ARG A 229 -32.05 76.49 16.15
C ARG A 229 -33.51 76.52 16.58
N ARG A 230 -34.06 75.38 17.01
CA ARG A 230 -35.42 75.27 17.55
C ARG A 230 -35.56 76.15 18.79
N SER A 231 -34.62 76.04 19.73
CA SER A 231 -34.58 76.87 20.94
C SER A 231 -34.54 78.37 20.59
N ASP A 232 -33.68 78.77 19.64
CA ASP A 232 -33.56 80.16 19.21
C ASP A 232 -34.88 80.69 18.59
N LEU A 233 -35.59 79.84 17.84
CA LEU A 233 -36.90 80.17 17.26
C LEU A 233 -38.00 80.28 18.33
N GLU A 234 -38.01 79.39 19.33
CA GLU A 234 -38.93 79.46 20.48
C GLU A 234 -38.71 80.77 21.27
N ASP A 235 -37.46 81.17 21.49
CA ASP A 235 -37.11 82.45 22.11
C ASP A 235 -37.58 83.64 21.26
N GLN A 236 -37.42 83.58 19.94
CA GLN A 236 -37.90 84.62 19.02
C GLN A 236 -39.42 84.73 18.98
N ILE A 237 -40.14 83.59 19.00
CA ILE A 237 -41.60 83.52 19.02
C ILE A 237 -42.14 84.14 20.32
N SER A 238 -41.52 83.78 21.46
CA SER A 238 -41.94 84.27 22.78
C SER A 238 -41.69 85.77 22.97
N SER A 239 -40.63 86.31 22.36
CA SER A 239 -40.27 87.74 22.41
C SER A 239 -40.83 88.58 21.25
N ALA A 240 -41.57 87.96 20.31
CA ALA A 240 -42.10 88.64 19.14
C ALA A 240 -43.16 89.69 19.50
N TRP A 241 -42.93 90.93 19.04
CA TRP A 241 -43.85 92.07 19.22
C TRP A 241 -44.90 92.20 18.09
N SER A 242 -44.80 91.40 17.03
CA SER A 242 -45.72 91.41 15.87
C SER A 242 -46.27 90.01 15.60
N ASP A 243 -47.59 89.89 15.51
CA ASP A 243 -48.26 88.62 15.24
C ASP A 243 -47.89 88.03 13.87
N SER A 244 -47.63 88.88 12.87
CA SER A 244 -47.17 88.44 11.53
C SER A 244 -45.74 87.89 11.53
N PHE A 245 -44.89 88.35 12.46
CA PHE A 245 -43.57 87.72 12.65
C PHE A 245 -43.72 86.40 13.40
N ARG A 246 -44.59 86.36 14.42
CA ARG A 246 -44.87 85.16 15.21
C ARG A 246 -45.35 84.00 14.32
N GLU A 247 -46.34 84.23 13.46
CA GLU A 247 -46.89 83.22 12.55
C GLU A 247 -45.82 82.64 11.59
N ARG A 248 -44.93 83.49 11.05
CA ARG A 248 -43.83 83.01 10.18
C ARG A 248 -42.78 82.23 10.95
N ALA A 249 -42.45 82.66 12.16
CA ALA A 249 -41.50 81.96 13.02
C ALA A 249 -42.05 80.60 13.49
N GLU A 250 -43.35 80.50 13.75
CA GLU A 250 -44.06 79.24 14.02
C GLU A 250 -43.96 78.28 12.81
N GLY A 251 -44.16 78.77 11.58
CA GLY A 251 -43.95 77.96 10.38
C GLY A 251 -42.51 77.43 10.25
N TRP A 252 -41.49 78.25 10.56
CA TRP A 252 -40.10 77.79 10.60
C TRP A 252 -39.81 76.81 11.74
N LEU A 253 -40.50 76.96 12.87
CA LEU A 253 -40.42 76.05 14.00
C LEU A 253 -40.96 74.67 13.62
N ASP A 254 -42.09 74.61 12.92
CA ASP A 254 -42.67 73.37 12.40
C ASP A 254 -41.75 72.67 11.41
N GLU A 255 -41.16 73.42 10.46
CA GLU A 255 -40.14 72.87 9.56
C GLU A 255 -38.91 72.33 10.30
N CYS A 256 -38.49 73.01 11.38
CA CYS A 256 -37.37 72.59 12.21
C CYS A 256 -37.71 71.30 12.98
N ASN A 257 -38.91 71.22 13.56
CA ASN A 257 -39.42 70.03 14.24
C ASN A 257 -39.51 68.82 13.31
N TYR A 258 -40.00 69.00 12.08
CA TYR A 258 -40.00 67.94 11.08
C TYR A 258 -38.59 67.44 10.77
N LYS A 259 -37.62 68.35 10.58
CA LYS A 259 -36.21 67.99 10.34
C LYS A 259 -35.58 67.28 11.53
N ILE A 260 -35.89 67.69 12.76
CA ILE A 260 -35.44 67.01 13.98
C ILE A 260 -35.94 65.57 13.98
N SER A 261 -37.24 65.35 13.73
CA SER A 261 -37.82 64.00 13.68
C SER A 261 -37.17 63.12 12.61
N ASP A 262 -36.96 63.63 11.40
CA ASP A 262 -36.31 62.88 10.31
C ASP A 262 -34.84 62.51 10.65
N ILE A 263 -34.12 63.41 11.31
CA ILE A 263 -32.75 63.14 11.78
C ILE A 263 -32.76 62.09 12.91
N GLU A 264 -33.69 62.15 13.85
CA GLU A 264 -33.83 61.16 14.93
C GLU A 264 -34.16 59.76 14.37
N ASP A 265 -35.04 59.66 13.36
CA ASP A 265 -35.31 58.41 12.65
C ASP A 265 -34.09 57.88 11.89
N SER A 266 -33.26 58.77 11.35
CA SER A 266 -32.00 58.41 10.70
C SER A 266 -30.99 57.86 11.71
N ILE A 267 -30.85 58.50 12.87
CA ILE A 267 -30.01 58.06 13.99
C ILE A 267 -30.43 56.66 14.45
N SER A 268 -31.71 56.45 14.73
CA SER A 268 -32.21 55.15 15.20
C SER A 268 -31.93 54.01 14.21
N ARG A 269 -32.06 54.29 12.89
CA ARG A 269 -31.69 53.33 11.85
C ARG A 269 -30.19 53.02 11.82
N LEU A 270 -29.35 54.04 11.98
CA LEU A 270 -27.88 53.86 12.01
C LEU A 270 -27.43 53.05 13.23
N GLU A 271 -28.01 53.31 14.41
CA GLU A 271 -27.75 52.54 15.64
C GLU A 271 -28.15 51.07 15.46
N SER A 272 -29.33 50.81 14.89
CA SER A 272 -29.79 49.45 14.58
C SER A 272 -28.82 48.71 13.65
N TRP A 273 -28.36 49.36 12.57
CA TRP A 273 -27.38 48.75 11.66
C TRP A 273 -26.02 48.51 12.29
N ILE A 274 -25.58 49.37 13.23
CA ILE A 274 -24.34 49.16 13.98
C ILE A 274 -24.50 47.92 14.87
N GLN A 275 -25.59 47.83 15.63
CA GLN A 275 -25.87 46.70 16.52
C GLN A 275 -25.94 45.38 15.73
N GLU A 276 -26.67 45.34 14.61
CA GLU A 276 -26.71 44.15 13.75
C GLU A 276 -25.33 43.75 13.23
N GLY A 277 -24.47 44.73 12.91
CA GLY A 277 -23.10 44.48 12.48
C GLY A 277 -22.26 43.87 13.59
N GLU A 278 -22.35 44.41 14.81
CA GLU A 278 -21.64 43.92 15.99
C GLU A 278 -22.08 42.51 16.37
N ASP A 279 -23.38 42.22 16.34
CA ASP A 279 -23.93 40.89 16.58
C ASP A 279 -23.43 39.88 15.53
N LYS A 280 -23.39 40.29 14.26
CA LYS A 280 -22.81 39.47 13.17
C LYS A 280 -21.33 39.20 13.43
N LEU A 281 -20.53 40.18 13.85
CA LEU A 281 -19.11 39.96 14.19
C LEU A 281 -18.94 39.01 15.37
N ASN A 282 -19.74 39.16 16.42
CA ASN A 282 -19.72 38.29 17.59
C ASN A 282 -20.05 36.83 17.23
N SER A 283 -20.93 36.60 16.24
CA SER A 283 -21.25 35.24 15.77
C SER A 283 -20.07 34.51 15.10
N PHE A 284 -19.00 35.22 14.74
CA PHE A 284 -17.78 34.62 14.20
C PHE A 284 -16.76 34.20 15.26
N TYR A 285 -17.01 34.41 16.55
CA TYR A 285 -16.15 33.97 17.66
C TYR A 285 -16.78 32.79 18.40
#